data_AF-A0AAT9WJ19-F1
#
_entry.id   AF-A0AAT9WJ19-F1
#
_cell.length_a   1.000
_cell.length_b   1.000
_cell.length_c   1.000
_cell.angle_alpha   90.00
_cell.angle_beta   90.00
_cell.angle_gamma   90.00
#
_symmetry.space_group_name_H-M   'P 1'
#
loop_
_entity.id
_entity.type
_entity.pdbx_description
1 polymer ?
#
loop_
_entity_poly.entity_id
_entity_poly.type
_entity_poly.pdbx_seq_one_letter_code
_entity_poly.pdbx_strand_id
1 'polypeptide(L)'
;MPGAGAARGLWIRWWRWVRAVQDARAHRSREAIQRVRAAERARTLLLTLLSEEQRGDFQSKGYIHVTGGSSGDRYRIRFDSTVNIDVLGADGNVRYRLCARPVGDIPMYDVMAGQILHLQDGGAELRFLERAKRHDAIPVPVCTDGPP
;
A
#
# COMPACT_ATOMS: atom_id res chain seq x y z
N MET A 1 2.67 53.52 -31.43
CA MET A 1 3.19 52.31 -32.10
C MET A 1 3.89 51.43 -31.07
N PRO A 2 3.21 50.49 -30.39
CA PRO A 2 3.90 49.57 -29.49
C PRO A 2 4.71 48.57 -30.32
N GLY A 3 6.01 48.53 -30.06
CA GLY A 3 7.02 47.95 -30.95
C GLY A 3 7.10 46.42 -30.95
N ALA A 4 7.61 45.89 -32.06
CA ALA A 4 7.85 44.47 -32.33
C ALA A 4 8.57 43.68 -31.22
N GLY A 5 9.25 44.35 -30.28
CA GLY A 5 9.86 43.74 -29.10
C GLY A 5 8.86 43.14 -28.09
N ALA A 6 7.68 43.75 -27.93
CA ALA A 6 6.65 43.25 -27.02
C ALA A 6 6.04 41.94 -27.52
N ALA A 7 5.81 41.84 -28.84
CA ALA A 7 5.35 40.61 -29.49
C ALA A 7 6.38 39.49 -29.32
N ARG A 8 7.66 39.73 -29.63
CA ARG A 8 8.74 38.73 -29.47
C ARG A 8 8.86 38.21 -28.03
N GLY A 9 8.70 39.06 -27.02
CA GLY A 9 8.70 38.66 -25.61
C GLY A 9 7.51 37.76 -25.23
N LEU A 10 6.32 38.02 -25.78
CA LEU A 10 5.12 37.20 -25.58
C LEU A 10 5.28 35.82 -26.26
N TRP A 11 5.81 35.77 -27.48
CA TRP A 11 6.11 34.52 -28.19
C TRP A 11 7.11 33.65 -27.43
N ILE A 12 8.21 34.23 -26.92
CA ILE A 12 9.21 33.49 -26.13
C ILE A 12 8.61 32.92 -24.84
N ARG A 13 7.79 33.71 -24.12
CA ARG A 13 7.11 33.25 -22.91
C ARG A 13 6.12 32.13 -23.20
N TRP A 14 5.34 32.25 -24.28
CA TRP A 14 4.42 31.21 -24.73
C TRP A 14 5.15 29.92 -25.08
N TRP A 15 6.25 29.98 -25.85
CA TRP A 15 7.07 28.81 -26.17
C TRP A 15 7.69 28.14 -24.94
N ARG A 16 8.21 28.94 -23.98
CA ARG A 16 8.72 28.42 -22.70
C ARG A 16 7.62 27.71 -21.90
N TRP A 17 6.42 28.29 -21.87
CA TRP A 17 5.28 27.69 -21.21
C TRP A 17 4.85 26.39 -21.88
N VAL A 18 4.73 26.37 -23.22
CA VAL A 18 4.39 25.15 -23.98
C VAL A 18 5.41 24.05 -23.72
N ARG A 19 6.71 24.37 -23.77
CA ARG A 19 7.78 23.41 -23.45
C ARG A 19 7.68 22.89 -22.02
N ALA A 20 7.51 23.78 -21.03
CA ALA A 20 7.35 23.39 -19.63
C ALA A 20 6.13 22.47 -19.41
N VAL A 21 5.01 22.72 -20.10
CA VAL A 21 3.83 21.85 -20.03
C VAL A 21 4.11 20.48 -20.65
N GLN A 22 4.80 20.43 -21.79
CA GLN A 22 5.21 19.17 -22.44
C GLN A 22 6.17 18.37 -21.55
N ASP A 23 7.20 19.02 -21.00
CA ASP A 23 8.19 18.40 -20.10
C ASP A 23 7.52 17.87 -18.84
N ALA A 24 6.60 18.64 -18.23
CA ALA A 24 5.86 18.21 -17.06
C ALA A 24 4.93 17.01 -17.36
N ARG A 25 4.32 16.96 -18.55
CA ARG A 25 3.54 15.79 -19.00
C ARG A 25 4.44 14.57 -19.19
N ALA A 26 5.59 14.74 -19.85
CA ALA A 26 6.54 13.67 -20.08
C ALA A 26 7.10 13.13 -18.75
N HIS A 27 7.40 14.00 -17.79
CA HIS A 27 7.85 13.61 -16.46
C HIS A 27 6.77 12.80 -15.72
N ARG A 28 5.53 13.31 -15.63
CA ARG A 28 4.41 12.56 -15.02
C ARG A 28 4.16 11.22 -15.69
N SER A 29 4.26 11.16 -17.02
CA SER A 29 4.11 9.90 -17.77
C SER A 29 5.22 8.91 -17.43
N ARG A 30 6.48 9.35 -17.34
CA ARG A 30 7.60 8.51 -16.92
C ARG A 30 7.42 8.02 -15.49
N GLU A 31 7.05 8.89 -14.57
CA GLU A 31 6.76 8.54 -13.17
C GLU A 31 5.63 7.51 -13.08
N ALA A 32 4.54 7.69 -13.82
CA ALA A 32 3.42 6.75 -13.86
C ALA A 32 3.86 5.36 -14.38
N ILE A 33 4.64 5.32 -15.46
CA ILE A 33 5.18 4.05 -15.99
C ILE A 33 6.11 3.38 -14.98
N GLN A 34 6.97 4.15 -14.30
CA GLN A 34 7.85 3.61 -13.27
C GLN A 34 7.07 3.06 -12.08
N ARG A 35 6.00 3.75 -11.64
CA ARG A 35 5.11 3.27 -10.57
C ARG A 35 4.41 1.96 -10.94
N VAL A 36 3.88 1.85 -12.15
CA VAL A 36 3.25 0.60 -12.63
C VAL A 36 4.28 -0.54 -12.63
N ARG A 37 5.46 -0.33 -13.21
CA ARG A 37 6.51 -1.35 -13.23
C ARG A 37 7.00 -1.73 -11.83
N ALA A 38 7.09 -0.77 -10.91
CA ALA A 38 7.46 -1.04 -9.52
C ALA A 38 6.38 -1.88 -8.82
N ALA A 39 5.10 -1.53 -9.00
CA ALA A 39 3.98 -2.29 -8.46
C ALA A 39 3.93 -3.73 -8.99
N GLU A 40 4.21 -3.95 -10.28
CA GLU A 40 4.28 -5.29 -10.87
C GLU A 40 5.40 -6.13 -10.27
N ARG A 41 6.62 -5.57 -10.13
CA ARG A 41 7.74 -6.27 -9.48
C ARG A 41 7.44 -6.60 -8.03
N ALA A 42 6.89 -5.64 -7.29
CA ALA A 42 6.49 -5.81 -5.89
C ALA A 42 5.42 -6.89 -5.73
N ARG A 43 4.42 -6.92 -6.64
CA ARG A 43 3.39 -7.96 -6.66
C ARG A 43 4.01 -9.34 -6.90
N THR A 44 4.92 -9.45 -7.86
CA THR A 44 5.63 -10.71 -8.13
C THR A 44 6.41 -11.15 -6.89
N LEU A 45 7.17 -10.26 -6.26
CA LEU A 45 7.89 -10.57 -5.02
C LEU A 45 6.94 -11.06 -3.92
N LEU A 46 5.86 -10.33 -3.64
CA LEU A 46 4.87 -10.77 -2.65
C LEU A 46 4.39 -12.20 -2.95
N LEU A 47 3.96 -12.48 -4.18
CA LEU A 47 3.45 -13.80 -4.55
C LEU A 47 4.49 -14.93 -4.39
N THR A 48 5.78 -14.65 -4.53
CA THR A 48 6.84 -15.64 -4.27
C THR A 48 7.04 -15.97 -2.80
N LEU A 49 6.61 -15.09 -1.89
CA LEU A 49 6.70 -15.30 -0.44
C LEU A 49 5.50 -16.05 0.14
N LEU A 50 4.40 -16.13 -0.60
CA LEU A 50 3.14 -16.69 -0.11
C LEU A 50 3.07 -18.20 -0.32
N SER A 51 2.55 -18.90 0.69
CA SER A 51 2.09 -20.28 0.51
C SER A 51 0.97 -20.35 -0.53
N GLU A 52 0.67 -21.54 -1.04
CA GLU A 52 -0.42 -21.72 -2.00
C GLU A 52 -1.78 -21.30 -1.42
N GLU A 53 -2.04 -21.64 -0.15
CA GLU A 53 -3.23 -21.20 0.59
C GLU A 53 -3.29 -19.66 0.69
N GLN A 54 -2.19 -19.02 1.09
CA GLN A 54 -2.12 -17.56 1.20
C GLN A 54 -2.31 -16.88 -0.15
N ARG A 55 -1.80 -17.47 -1.25
CA ARG A 55 -2.05 -16.98 -2.61
C ARG A 55 -3.53 -17.10 -2.98
N GLY A 56 -4.17 -18.22 -2.65
CA GLY A 56 -5.60 -18.42 -2.88
C GLY A 56 -6.45 -17.41 -2.11
N ASP A 57 -6.15 -17.20 -0.83
CA ASP A 57 -6.79 -16.17 0.01
C ASP A 57 -6.59 -14.77 -0.58
N PHE A 58 -5.37 -14.43 -0.99
CA PHE A 58 -5.07 -13.12 -1.53
C PHE A 58 -5.83 -12.85 -2.84
N GLN A 59 -5.87 -13.82 -3.75
CA GLN A 59 -6.54 -13.70 -5.04
C GLN A 59 -8.07 -13.64 -4.90
N SER A 60 -8.64 -14.40 -3.98
CA SER A 60 -10.10 -14.50 -3.83
C SER A 60 -10.69 -13.42 -2.91
N LYS A 61 -9.97 -13.02 -1.86
CA LYS A 61 -10.49 -12.18 -0.77
C LYS A 61 -9.77 -10.84 -0.63
N GLY A 62 -8.61 -10.65 -1.27
CA GLY A 62 -7.82 -9.42 -1.18
C GLY A 62 -7.08 -9.23 0.15
N TYR A 63 -6.95 -10.29 0.95
CA TYR A 63 -6.18 -10.29 2.19
C TYR A 63 -5.43 -11.61 2.41
N ILE A 64 -4.46 -11.60 3.32
CA ILE A 64 -3.63 -12.76 3.66
C ILE A 64 -3.69 -13.02 5.15
N HIS A 65 -3.82 -14.29 5.54
CA HIS A 65 -3.65 -14.72 6.93
C HIS A 65 -2.19 -15.05 7.23
N VAL A 66 -1.73 -14.62 8.40
CA VAL A 66 -0.38 -14.88 8.90
C VAL A 66 -0.46 -15.29 10.36
N THR A 67 0.31 -16.30 10.75
CA THR A 67 0.49 -16.67 12.16
C THR A 67 1.79 -16.06 12.67
N GLY A 68 1.75 -15.43 13.84
CA GLY A 68 2.91 -14.85 14.51
C GLY A 68 3.96 -15.89 14.86
N GLY A 69 5.22 -15.64 14.50
CA GLY A 69 6.32 -16.57 14.73
C GLY A 69 6.67 -16.78 16.21
N SER A 70 6.48 -15.75 17.04
CA SER A 70 6.73 -15.79 18.49
C SER A 70 5.44 -15.74 19.31
N SER A 71 4.44 -14.99 18.87
CA SER A 71 3.19 -14.80 19.63
C SER A 71 2.18 -15.93 19.42
N GLY A 72 2.20 -16.57 18.24
CA GLY A 72 1.12 -17.43 17.78
C GLY A 72 -0.18 -16.70 17.43
N ASP A 73 -0.21 -15.36 17.51
CA ASP A 73 -1.40 -14.57 17.15
C ASP A 73 -1.73 -14.74 15.67
N ARG A 74 -3.02 -14.66 15.35
CA ARG A 74 -3.50 -14.69 13.97
C ARG A 74 -3.67 -13.27 13.46
N TYR A 75 -3.00 -12.97 12.35
CA TYR A 75 -3.06 -11.69 11.66
C TYR A 75 -3.80 -11.82 10.34
N ARG A 76 -4.54 -10.78 9.96
CA ARG A 76 -5.07 -10.60 8.60
C ARG A 76 -4.53 -9.31 8.00
N ILE A 77 -3.78 -9.42 6.90
CA ILE A 77 -3.18 -8.28 6.20
C ILE A 77 -4.02 -7.96 4.96
N ARG A 78 -4.66 -6.79 4.94
CA ARG A 78 -5.47 -6.27 3.82
C ARG A 78 -4.61 -5.49 2.82
N PHE A 79 -5.05 -5.42 1.57
CA PHE A 79 -4.36 -4.64 0.53
C PHE A 79 -4.64 -3.13 0.56
N ASP A 80 -5.80 -2.67 1.04
CA ASP A 80 -6.34 -1.34 0.70
C ASP A 80 -6.43 -0.33 1.85
N SER A 81 -5.61 -0.44 2.89
CA SER A 81 -5.67 0.47 4.04
C SER A 81 -4.29 0.96 4.51
N THR A 82 -4.23 2.13 5.14
CA THR A 82 -3.03 2.59 5.88
C THR A 82 -2.85 1.82 7.19
N VAL A 83 -3.95 1.33 7.77
CA VAL A 83 -4.01 0.46 8.96
C VAL A 83 -4.52 -0.90 8.50
N ASN A 84 -3.63 -1.65 7.84
CA ASN A 84 -4.02 -2.82 7.05
C ASN A 84 -3.85 -4.17 7.76
N ILE A 85 -3.33 -4.19 8.98
CA ILE A 85 -3.14 -5.43 9.73
C ILE A 85 -4.19 -5.51 10.82
N ASP A 86 -5.09 -6.49 10.74
CA ASP A 86 -5.98 -6.85 11.84
C ASP A 86 -5.30 -7.93 12.70
N VAL A 87 -5.32 -7.75 14.02
CA VAL A 87 -5.00 -8.82 14.98
C VAL A 87 -6.29 -9.50 15.39
N LEU A 88 -6.39 -10.79 15.15
CA LEU A 88 -7.62 -11.56 15.32
C LEU A 88 -7.66 -12.24 16.70
N GLY A 89 -8.85 -12.38 17.25
CA GLY A 89 -9.16 -13.25 18.38
C GLY A 89 -9.33 -14.70 17.96
N ALA A 90 -9.49 -15.59 18.94
CA ALA A 90 -9.74 -17.01 18.70
C ALA A 90 -11.07 -17.26 17.95
N ASP A 91 -12.03 -16.36 18.13
CA ASP A 91 -13.33 -16.31 17.46
C ASP A 91 -13.26 -15.71 16.03
N GLY A 92 -12.08 -15.26 15.59
CA GLY A 92 -11.89 -14.60 14.29
C GLY A 92 -12.26 -13.12 14.28
N ASN A 93 -12.73 -12.55 15.39
CA ASN A 93 -13.05 -11.13 15.49
C ASN A 93 -11.78 -10.28 15.57
N VAL A 94 -11.84 -9.05 15.07
CA VAL A 94 -10.70 -8.12 15.13
C VAL A 94 -10.57 -7.56 16.55
N ARG A 95 -9.49 -7.88 17.25
CA ARG A 95 -9.18 -7.34 18.58
C ARG A 95 -8.71 -5.89 18.50
N TYR A 96 -7.81 -5.62 17.58
CA TYR A 96 -7.27 -4.30 17.27
C TYR A 96 -6.58 -4.34 15.91
N ARG A 97 -6.14 -3.17 15.44
CA ARG A 97 -5.40 -3.04 14.18
C ARG A 97 -4.03 -2.45 14.39
N LEU A 98 -3.10 -2.78 13.50
CA LEU A 98 -1.74 -2.25 13.51
C LEU A 98 -1.49 -1.40 12.27
N CYS A 99 -0.84 -0.27 12.49
CA CYS A 99 -0.26 0.58 11.46
C CYS A 99 1.26 0.46 11.53
N ALA A 100 1.85 -0.24 10.56
CA ALA A 100 3.28 -0.41 10.42
C ALA A 100 3.65 -0.32 8.93
N ARG A 101 3.95 0.89 8.48
CA ARG A 101 4.35 1.18 7.11
C ARG A 101 5.62 2.03 7.09
N PRO A 102 6.59 1.73 6.22
CA PRO A 102 7.74 2.60 5.99
C PRO A 102 7.33 3.98 5.46
N VAL A 103 8.16 4.99 5.72
CA VAL A 103 7.96 6.34 5.16
C VAL A 103 8.34 6.33 3.68
N GLY A 104 7.48 6.92 2.83
CA GLY A 104 7.74 7.11 1.40
C GLY A 104 6.70 6.47 0.48
N ASP A 105 6.89 6.63 -0.83
CA ASP A 105 6.05 6.08 -1.89
C ASP A 105 6.51 4.65 -2.23
N ILE A 106 6.22 3.71 -1.33
CA ILE A 106 6.56 2.29 -1.48
C ILE A 106 5.34 1.53 -2.01
N PRO A 107 5.49 0.67 -3.05
CA PRO A 107 4.39 -0.15 -3.53
C PRO A 107 3.75 -0.97 -2.40
N MET A 108 2.42 -0.99 -2.36
CA MET A 108 1.70 -1.70 -1.30
C MET A 108 2.09 -3.18 -1.18
N TYR A 109 2.35 -3.83 -2.31
CA TYR A 109 2.77 -5.24 -2.32
C TYR A 109 4.11 -5.45 -1.59
N ASP A 110 5.07 -4.52 -1.70
CA ASP A 110 6.34 -4.58 -0.96
C ASP A 110 6.11 -4.30 0.54
N VAL A 111 5.19 -3.38 0.87
CA VAL A 111 4.79 -3.15 2.26
C VAL A 111 4.23 -4.43 2.88
N MET A 112 3.29 -5.10 2.18
CA MET A 112 2.73 -6.38 2.63
C MET A 112 3.79 -7.48 2.73
N ALA A 113 4.69 -7.58 1.75
CA ALA A 113 5.80 -8.54 1.78
C ALA A 113 6.68 -8.35 3.03
N GLY A 114 7.05 -7.10 3.33
CA GLY A 114 7.79 -6.76 4.54
C GLY A 114 7.03 -7.10 5.82
N GLN A 115 5.73 -6.83 5.88
CA GLN A 115 4.88 -7.15 7.03
C GLN A 115 4.81 -8.67 7.27
N ILE A 116 4.64 -9.48 6.22
CA ILE A 116 4.59 -10.94 6.33
C ILE A 116 5.91 -11.49 6.88
N LEU A 117 7.03 -11.08 6.30
CA LEU A 117 8.36 -11.53 6.75
C LEU A 117 8.62 -11.18 8.21
N HIS A 118 8.21 -9.99 8.66
CA HIS A 118 8.37 -9.60 10.06
C HIS A 118 7.46 -10.39 11.00
N LEU A 119 6.20 -10.61 10.63
CA LEU A 119 5.24 -11.28 11.51
C LEU A 119 5.52 -12.80 11.63
N GLN A 120 5.98 -13.45 10.56
CA GLN A 120 6.26 -14.89 10.56
C GLN A 120 7.55 -15.28 11.27
N ASP A 121 8.53 -14.37 11.34
CA ASP A 121 9.80 -14.61 12.05
C ASP A 121 9.67 -14.20 13.52
N GLY A 122 9.94 -15.13 14.44
CA GLY A 122 9.74 -14.87 15.87
C GLY A 122 10.61 -13.74 16.43
N GLY A 123 11.84 -13.58 15.94
CA GLY A 123 12.73 -12.51 16.38
C GLY A 123 12.34 -11.14 15.82
N ALA A 124 11.87 -11.09 14.57
CA ALA A 124 11.43 -9.88 13.90
C ALA A 124 10.04 -9.43 14.36
N GLU A 125 9.15 -10.36 14.71
CA GLU A 125 7.78 -10.07 15.12
C GLU A 125 7.75 -9.13 16.32
N LEU A 126 8.53 -9.43 17.36
CA LEU A 126 8.57 -8.61 18.57
C LEU A 126 8.99 -7.16 18.26
N ARG A 127 10.06 -6.98 17.49
CA ARG A 127 10.55 -5.64 17.08
C ARG A 127 9.57 -4.90 16.18
N PHE A 128 8.79 -5.65 15.38
CA PHE A 128 7.75 -5.10 14.54
C PHE A 128 6.58 -4.58 15.38
N LEU A 129 6.12 -5.38 16.34
CA LEU A 129 5.03 -5.02 17.26
C LEU A 129 5.38 -3.82 18.15
N GLU A 130 6.64 -3.71 18.61
CA GLU A 130 7.12 -2.55 19.37
C GLU A 130 7.02 -1.21 18.59
N ARG A 131 7.19 -1.27 17.28
CA ARG A 131 7.16 -0.08 16.40
C ARG A 131 5.78 0.19 15.81
N ALA A 132 4.95 -0.82 15.71
CA ALA A 132 3.63 -0.72 15.12
C ALA A 132 2.71 0.15 16.00
N LYS A 133 2.01 1.11 15.37
CA LYS A 133 0.99 1.88 16.08
C LYS A 133 -0.29 1.06 16.19
N ARG A 134 -0.80 0.89 17.40
CA ARG A 134 -2.05 0.19 17.67
C ARG A 134 -3.24 1.14 17.53
N HIS A 135 -4.28 0.67 16.87
CA HIS A 135 -5.57 1.34 16.73
C HIS A 135 -6.68 0.41 17.20
N ASP A 136 -7.66 0.95 17.90
CA ASP A 136 -8.82 0.18 18.32
C ASP A 136 -9.60 -0.33 17.09
N ALA A 137 -10.17 -1.52 17.23
CA ALA A 137 -11.10 -2.03 16.24
C ALA A 137 -12.38 -1.19 16.32
N ILE A 138 -12.58 -0.26 15.37
CA ILE A 138 -13.90 0.34 15.20
C ILE A 138 -14.85 -0.81 14.82
N PRO A 139 -15.94 -1.05 15.58
CA PRO A 139 -16.93 -2.05 15.23
C PRO A 139 -17.44 -1.75 13.81
N VAL A 140 -17.21 -2.65 12.87
CA VAL A 140 -17.96 -2.64 11.62
C VAL A 140 -19.37 -3.10 11.96
N PRO A 141 -20.43 -2.36 11.60
CA PRO A 141 -21.78 -2.87 11.73
C PRO A 141 -21.84 -4.19 10.98
N VAL A 142 -22.25 -5.25 11.66
CA VAL A 142 -22.58 -6.51 10.99
C VAL A 142 -23.73 -6.15 10.05
N CYS A 143 -23.54 -6.30 8.73
CA CYS A 143 -24.67 -6.33 7.82
C CYS A 143 -25.47 -7.57 8.21
N THR A 144 -26.46 -7.40 9.07
CA THR A 144 -27.46 -8.43 9.32
C THR A 144 -28.21 -8.60 8.01
N ASP A 145 -28.04 -9.75 7.36
CA ASP A 145 -28.86 -10.15 6.23
C ASP A 145 -30.36 -9.95 6.60
N GLY A 146 -31.12 -9.51 5.60
CA GLY A 146 -32.48 -8.97 5.75
C GLY A 146 -33.52 -9.89 6.42
N PRO A 147 -34.73 -9.37 6.67
CA PRO A 147 -35.73 -10.01 7.51
C PRO A 147 -36.26 -11.34 6.92
N PRO A 148 -36.83 -12.21 7.78
CA PRO A 148 -37.16 -13.62 7.47
C PRO A 148 -38.22 -13.81 6.37
#